data_AF-A0A358IFW0-F1
#
_entry.id   AF-A0A358IFW0-F1
#
_cell.length_a   1.000
_cell.length_b   1.000
_cell.length_c   1.000
_cell.angle_alpha   90.00
_cell.angle_beta   90.00
_cell.angle_gamma   90.00
#
_symmetry.space_group_name_H-M   'P 1'
#
loop_
_entity.id
_entity.type
_entity.pdbx_description
1 polymer ?
#
loop_
_entity_poly.entity_id
_entity_poly.type
_entity_poly.pdbx_seq_one_letter_code
_entity_poly.pdbx_strand_id
1 'polypeptide(L)' 'LTVSELVDERGVRIGVIPHTYEHTNLGRLLPGDPVNVEGDLIGKYVSRIMARRGKPEPTSGL' A
#
# COMPACT_ATOMS: atom_id res chain seq x y z
N LEU A 1 -2.40 7.49 5.19
CA LEU A 1 -0.93 7.58 4.99
C LEU A 1 -0.65 7.33 3.52
N THR A 2 0.32 8.02 2.94
CA THR A 2 0.64 7.87 1.50
C THR A 2 1.82 6.94 1.34
N VAL A 3 1.72 5.93 0.48
CA VAL A 3 2.85 5.08 0.07
C VAL A 3 3.77 5.92 -0.82
N SER A 4 5.01 6.12 -0.41
CA SER A 4 6.01 6.88 -1.16
C SER A 4 6.94 5.99 -1.98
N GLU A 5 7.13 4.73 -1.58
CA GLU A 5 8.01 3.79 -2.26
C GLU A 5 7.61 2.34 -1.95
N LEU A 6 7.75 1.45 -2.94
CA LEU A 6 7.75 0.01 -2.74
C LEU A 6 9.21 -0.43 -2.62
N VAL A 7 9.58 -0.97 -1.45
CA VAL A 7 10.98 -1.32 -1.15
C VAL A 7 11.30 -2.69 -1.74
N ASP A 8 10.41 -3.65 -1.57
CA ASP A 8 10.44 -5.00 -2.15
C ASP A 8 9.02 -5.58 -2.21
N GLU A 9 8.87 -6.89 -2.48
CA GLU A 9 7.57 -7.57 -2.56
C GLU A 9 6.74 -7.52 -1.27
N ARG A 10 7.37 -7.27 -0.11
CA ARG A 10 6.76 -7.28 1.23
C ARG A 10 6.94 -5.98 2.00
N GLY A 11 7.67 -5.01 1.47
CA GLY A 11 8.03 -3.77 2.14
C GLY A 11 7.55 -2.52 1.41
N VAL A 12 7.02 -1.55 2.17
CA VAL A 12 6.62 -0.24 1.66
C VAL A 12 7.13 0.88 2.57
N ARG A 13 7.43 2.03 1.99
CA ARG A 13 7.70 3.28 2.73
C ARG A 13 6.48 4.17 2.67
N ILE A 14 6.16 4.79 3.80
CA ILE A 14 5.04 5.73 3.94
C ILE A 14 5.53 7.11 4.34
N GLY A 15 4.85 8.15 3.87
CA GLY A 15 5.02 9.51 4.36
C GLY A 15 4.23 9.73 5.65
N VAL A 16 4.90 10.27 6.69
CA VAL A 16 4.30 10.65 7.97
C VAL A 16 4.70 12.10 8.27
N ILE A 17 3.70 12.94 8.57
CA ILE A 17 3.93 14.34 8.99
C ILE A 17 3.95 14.43 10.52
N PRO A 18 4.54 15.49 11.11
CA PRO A 18 4.66 15.62 12.58
C PRO A 18 3.33 15.45 13.32
N HIS A 19 2.26 16.07 12.84
CA HIS A 19 0.95 15.97 13.46
C HIS A 19 0.46 14.51 13.55
N THR A 20 0.58 13.72 12.48
CA THR A 20 0.20 12.30 12.49
C THR A 20 1.11 11.48 13.41
N TYR A 21 2.41 11.77 13.43
CA TYR A 21 3.36 11.07 14.31
C TYR A 21 3.06 11.29 15.80
N GLU A 22 2.72 12.52 16.17
CA GLU A 22 2.45 12.94 17.55
C GLU A 22 1.05 12.54 18.05
N HIS A 23 0.04 12.55 17.18
CA HIS A 23 -1.36 12.37 17.55
C HIS A 23 -1.92 10.97 17.22
N THR A 24 -1.05 10.02 16.87
CA THR A 24 -1.42 8.60 16.71
C THR A 24 -0.48 7.72 17.53
N ASN A 25 -0.70 6.40 17.52
CA ASN A 25 0.24 5.47 18.18
C ASN A 25 1.54 5.25 17.37
N LEU A 26 1.67 5.80 16.16
CA LEU A 26 2.83 5.57 15.29
C LEU A 26 4.16 5.95 15.96
N GLY A 27 4.19 7.06 16.72
CA GLY A 27 5.40 7.49 17.43
C GLY A 27 5.82 6.61 18.61
N ARG A 28 5.03 5.59 18.95
CA ARG A 28 5.32 4.63 20.03
C ARG A 28 5.70 3.25 19.51
N LEU A 29 5.55 3.00 18.21
CA LEU A 29 5.87 1.71 17.61
C LEU A 29 7.39 1.51 17.55
N LEU A 30 7.81 0.30 17.84
CA LEU A 30 9.18 -0.17 17.69
C LEU A 30 9.30 -1.11 16.48
N PRO A 31 10.51 -1.27 15.89
CA PRO A 31 10.73 -2.28 14.87
C PRO A 31 10.29 -3.67 15.35
N GLY A 32 9.41 -4.31 14.58
CA GLY A 32 8.83 -5.62 14.91
C GLY A 32 7.42 -5.56 15.51
N ASP A 33 6.95 -4.38 15.92
CA ASP A 33 5.58 -4.23 16.41
C ASP A 33 4.57 -4.49 15.28
N PRO A 34 3.51 -5.28 15.54
CA PRO A 34 2.49 -5.50 14.54
C PRO A 34 1.63 -4.26 14.36
N VAL A 35 1.19 -4.04 13.12
CA VAL A 35 0.23 -2.99 12.76
C VAL A 35 -0.90 -3.56 11.93
N ASN A 36 -2.07 -2.95 12.03
CA ASN A 36 -3.17 -3.26 11.12
C ASN A 36 -2.89 -2.62 9.76
N VAL A 37 -2.93 -3.41 8.70
CA VAL A 37 -2.77 -2.94 7.32
C VAL A 37 -4.11 -3.05 6.61
N GLU A 38 -4.66 -1.91 6.20
CA GLU A 38 -5.87 -1.83 5.39
C GLU A 38 -5.55 -1.21 4.03
N GLY A 39 -5.84 -1.95 2.95
CA GLY A 39 -5.72 -1.45 1.59
C GLY A 39 -6.94 -0.61 1.17
N ASP A 40 -6.71 0.34 0.26
CA ASP A 40 -7.76 1.22 -0.27
C ASP A 40 -8.91 0.41 -0.91
N LEU A 41 -10.14 0.84 -0.62
CA LEU A 41 -11.36 0.27 -1.19
C LEU A 41 -11.35 0.29 -2.73
N ILE A 42 -10.85 1.38 -3.34
CA ILE A 42 -10.72 1.52 -4.79
C ILE A 42 -9.81 0.42 -5.34
N GLY A 43 -8.68 0.15 -4.68
CA GLY A 43 -7.77 -0.92 -5.07
C GLY A 43 -8.45 -2.30 -5.10
N LYS A 44 -9.30 -2.59 -4.11
CA LYS A 44 -10.11 -3.83 -4.06
C LYS A 44 -11.07 -3.92 -5.26
N TYR A 45 -11.75 -2.84 -5.60
CA TYR A 45 -12.66 -2.81 -6.76
C TYR A 45 -11.91 -2.93 -8.09
N VAL A 46 -10.81 -2.20 -8.26
CA VAL A 46 -9.97 -2.29 -9.46
C VAL A 46 -9.47 -3.72 -9.65
N SER A 47 -8.94 -4.35 -8.59
CA SER A 47 -8.51 -5.75 -8.63
C SER A 47 -9.64 -6.69 -9.09
N ARG A 48 -10.86 -6.52 -8.54
CA ARG A 48 -12.02 -7.31 -8.94
C ARG A 48 -12.44 -7.07 -10.40
N ILE A 49 -12.35 -5.84 -10.90
CA ILE A 49 -12.64 -5.53 -12.30
C ILE A 49 -11.59 -6.17 -13.21
N MET A 50 -10.30 -6.07 -12.87
CA MET A 50 -9.21 -6.68 -13.64
C MET A 50 -9.33 -8.20 -13.68
N ALA A 51 -9.67 -8.84 -12.55
CA ALA A 51 -9.90 -10.28 -12.49
C ALA A 51 -11.04 -10.75 -13.41
N ARG A 52 -12.08 -9.92 -13.62
CA ARG A 52 -13.20 -10.22 -14.52
C ARG A 52 -12.89 -9.96 -16.00
N ARG A 53 -11.97 -9.04 -16.30
CA ARG A 53 -11.60 -8.66 -17.67
C ARG A 53 -10.64 -9.65 -18.34
N GLY A 54 -10.13 -10.65 -17.60
CA GLY A 54 -9.03 -11.50 -18.07
C GLY A 54 -7.70 -10.75 -18.07
N LYS A 55 -6.58 -11.48 -18.01
CA LYS A 55 -5.25 -10.88 -18.08
C LYS A 55 -5.12 -10.14 -19.42
N PRO A 56 -4.71 -8.87 -19.47
CA PRO A 56 -4.40 -8.24 -20.76
C PRO A 56 -3.36 -9.13 -21.46
N GLU A 57 -3.67 -9.54 -22.69
CA GLU A 57 -2.71 -10.17 -23.59
C GLU A 57 -1.43 -9.31 -23.57
N PRO A 58 -0.24 -9.91 -23.36
CA PRO A 58 1.00 -9.14 -23.41
C PRO A 58 1.08 -8.49 -24.78
N THR A 59 1.07 -7.15 -24.82
CA THR A 59 1.32 -6.42 -26.07
C THR A 59 2.71 -6.82 -26.54
N SER A 60 2.77 -7.70 -27.55
CA SER A 60 3.95 -7.96 -28.37
C SER A 60 4.55 -6.61 -28.76
N GLY A 61 5.83 -6.43 -28.43
CA GLY A 61 6.51 -5.14 -28.49
C GLY A 61 6.43 -4.42 -29.84
N LEU A 62 6.64 -3.11 -29.73
CA LEU A 62 7.30 -2.26 -30.72
C LEU A 62 8.49 -1.62 -30.03
#